data_AF-A0A931H7D3-F1
#
_entry.id   AF-A0A931H7D3-F1
#
_cell.length_a   1.000
_cell.length_b   1.000
_cell.length_c   1.000
_cell.angle_alpha   90.00
_cell.angle_beta   90.00
_cell.angle_gamma   90.00
#
_symmetry.space_group_name_H-M   'P 1'
#
loop_
_entity.id
_entity.type
_entity.pdbx_description
1 polymer ?
#
loop_
_entity_poly.entity_id
_entity_poly.type
_entity_poly.pdbx_seq_one_letter_code
_entity_poly.pdbx_strand_id
1 'polypeptide(L)'
;MKSEGAGDIVSALDERTRSLHPGDPADLEALAASDRFGADAFASLAARFGAAKAPGGWTLERTPRWRPGWLHRDNEQPFFDLFESAFGYRIDPRLWAWKYRDTTVPGMGAWKDGRLIAFFGAMPRPVLLFGKPESCVQICDVMVHPAERGVMTRSGALLMAAASYIERSVGYGRPHLFGFGFPTSKHLLLAQKLGLYEQVDTISELAWPAGASWGSRMLRVRSVHAKDAGAIDRLWKAMAQDFRGSVIGVRDAAFVRERFQQHPTVDYDCLLVRKGLTGTPLGIAVLRLVDAHLAELVDVIGPRRNFGSLVSAARAWAQERGAARLRAWVTTSHASLLSDGAASVTGLDLAVPANVWTAGPSPDQLRGHWWLMAGDTDFR
;
A
#
# COMPACT_ATOMS: atom_id res chain seq x y z
N MET A 1 2.74 9.63 -16.45
CA MET A 1 2.66 11.05 -16.87
C MET A 1 3.83 11.76 -16.19
N LYS A 2 4.85 12.13 -16.97
CA LYS A 2 6.08 12.75 -16.45
C LYS A 2 5.75 14.14 -15.89
N SER A 3 5.89 14.35 -14.59
CA SER A 3 6.03 15.69 -14.00
C SER A 3 7.52 15.94 -13.72
N GLU A 4 8.31 16.02 -14.79
CA GLU A 4 9.67 16.56 -14.78
C GLU A 4 9.56 17.98 -15.36
N GLY A 5 9.72 19.02 -14.54
CA GLY A 5 9.66 20.40 -15.04
C GLY A 5 9.62 21.53 -14.01
N ALA A 6 9.30 21.23 -12.75
CA ALA A 6 9.63 22.10 -11.61
C ALA A 6 10.52 21.26 -10.70
N GLY A 7 11.71 21.76 -10.36
CA GLY A 7 12.60 21.09 -9.42
C GLY A 7 11.82 20.68 -8.16
N ASP A 8 12.12 19.50 -7.63
CA ASP A 8 11.46 19.02 -6.43
C ASP A 8 11.61 20.06 -5.31
N ILE A 9 10.49 20.63 -4.89
CA ILE A 9 10.45 21.73 -3.92
C ILE A 9 11.05 21.33 -2.57
N VAL A 10 11.01 20.03 -2.22
CA VAL A 10 11.61 19.51 -1.00
C VAL A 10 13.13 19.59 -1.09
N SER A 11 13.73 19.12 -2.17
CA SER A 11 15.17 19.22 -2.43
C SER A 11 15.63 20.68 -2.54
N ALA A 12 14.86 21.55 -3.22
CA ALA A 12 15.20 22.96 -3.33
C ALA A 12 15.15 23.69 -1.97
N LEU A 13 14.17 23.37 -1.11
CA LEU A 13 14.12 23.88 0.26
C LEU A 13 15.32 23.41 1.09
N ASP A 14 15.71 22.14 0.94
CA ASP A 14 16.88 21.61 1.63
C ASP A 14 18.15 22.38 1.26
N GLU A 15 18.41 22.50 -0.05
CA GLU A 15 19.56 23.21 -0.59
C GLU A 15 19.65 24.66 -0.12
N ARG A 16 18.53 25.40 -0.15
CA ARG A 16 18.50 26.82 0.23
C ARG A 16 18.57 27.08 1.72
N THR A 17 18.39 26.06 2.56
CA THR A 17 18.35 26.22 4.03
C THR A 17 19.45 25.48 4.76
N ARG A 18 20.13 24.50 4.15
CA ARG A 18 21.07 23.60 4.85
C ARG A 18 22.32 24.27 5.40
N SER A 19 22.76 25.36 4.79
CA SER A 19 23.94 26.12 5.20
C SER A 19 23.62 27.37 6.03
N LEU A 20 22.32 27.64 6.28
CA LEU A 20 21.89 28.81 7.02
C LEU A 20 21.91 28.55 8.54
N HIS A 21 22.09 29.62 9.30
CA HIS A 21 22.01 29.67 10.76
C HIS A 21 20.74 30.41 11.22
N PRO A 22 20.26 30.15 12.45
CA PRO A 22 19.12 30.88 13.00
C PRO A 22 19.34 32.39 12.96
N GLY A 23 18.38 33.13 12.40
CA GLY A 23 18.45 34.57 12.14
C GLY A 23 18.79 34.92 10.68
N ASP A 24 19.37 33.99 9.91
CA ASP A 24 19.74 34.26 8.52
C ASP A 24 18.49 34.41 7.63
N PRO A 25 18.52 35.33 6.65
CA PRO A 25 17.49 35.40 5.62
C PRO A 25 17.55 34.15 4.73
N ALA A 26 16.39 33.62 4.37
CA ALA A 26 16.25 32.48 3.47
C ALA A 26 15.60 32.94 2.16
N ASP A 27 16.26 32.72 1.02
CA ASP A 27 15.68 33.04 -0.29
C ASP A 27 14.63 32.00 -0.68
N LEU A 28 13.39 32.16 -0.20
CA LEU A 28 12.31 31.18 -0.42
C LEU A 28 11.10 31.77 -1.16
N GLU A 29 11.06 33.06 -1.48
CA GLU A 29 9.85 33.69 -2.03
C GLU A 29 9.52 33.16 -3.43
N ALA A 30 10.52 32.97 -4.29
CA ALA A 30 10.34 32.36 -5.60
C ALA A 30 9.87 30.90 -5.51
N LEU A 31 10.40 30.13 -4.55
CA LEU A 31 9.93 28.76 -4.31
C LEU A 31 8.48 28.74 -3.82
N ALA A 32 8.13 29.63 -2.87
CA ALA A 32 6.79 29.75 -2.33
C ALA A 32 5.76 30.07 -3.43
N ALA A 33 6.09 31.00 -4.33
CA ALA A 33 5.25 31.36 -5.46
C ALA A 33 5.10 30.22 -6.48
N SER A 34 6.09 29.33 -6.57
CA SER A 34 6.06 28.17 -7.47
C SER A 34 5.34 26.94 -6.90
N ASP A 35 5.00 26.92 -5.61
CA ASP A 35 4.36 25.75 -5.02
C ASP A 35 2.91 25.60 -5.50
N ARG A 36 2.68 24.56 -6.28
CA ARG A 36 1.35 24.20 -6.81
C ARG A 36 0.29 23.92 -5.74
N PHE A 37 0.68 23.71 -4.48
CA PHE A 37 -0.26 23.48 -3.37
C PHE A 37 -0.57 24.73 -2.55
N GLY A 38 -0.06 25.90 -2.96
CA GLY A 38 -0.37 27.18 -2.36
C GLY A 38 0.52 27.55 -1.17
N ALA A 39 0.39 28.80 -0.72
CA ALA A 39 1.26 29.41 0.27
C ALA A 39 1.23 28.70 1.64
N ASP A 40 0.06 28.25 2.10
CA ASP A 40 -0.07 27.58 3.40
C ASP A 40 0.62 26.21 3.41
N ALA A 41 0.49 25.45 2.33
CA ALA A 41 1.18 24.17 2.17
C ALA A 41 2.70 24.38 2.10
N PHE A 42 3.14 25.41 1.39
CA PHE A 42 4.56 25.77 1.34
C PHE A 42 5.08 26.17 2.73
N ALA A 43 4.35 27.01 3.47
CA ALA A 43 4.75 27.44 4.80
C ALA A 43 4.85 26.28 5.79
N SER A 44 3.91 25.34 5.76
CA SER A 44 3.97 24.09 6.54
C SER A 44 5.22 23.27 6.20
N LEU A 45 5.58 23.16 4.92
CA LEU A 45 6.78 22.46 4.48
C LEU A 45 8.06 23.20 4.92
N ALA A 46 8.16 24.51 4.68
CA ALA A 46 9.29 25.35 5.05
C ALA A 46 9.58 25.32 6.56
N ALA A 47 8.52 25.29 7.40
CA ALA A 47 8.66 25.14 8.85
C ALA A 47 9.39 23.85 9.27
N ARG A 48 9.30 22.77 8.48
CA ARG A 48 10.06 21.52 8.74
C ARG A 48 11.56 21.67 8.45
N PHE A 49 11.91 22.59 7.55
CA PHE A 49 13.30 23.02 7.32
C PHE A 49 13.76 24.10 8.30
N GLY A 50 12.90 24.51 9.24
CA GLY A 50 13.21 25.52 10.25
C GLY A 50 13.02 26.96 9.79
N ALA A 51 12.43 27.18 8.61
CA ALA A 51 12.17 28.50 8.08
C ALA A 51 10.73 28.97 8.37
N ALA A 52 10.55 30.28 8.56
CA ALA A 52 9.26 30.91 8.75
C ALA A 52 9.15 32.19 7.91
N LYS A 53 7.92 32.59 7.56
CA LYS A 53 7.65 33.84 6.83
C LYS A 53 7.38 34.96 7.83
N ALA A 54 8.17 36.03 7.76
CA ALA A 54 8.00 37.27 8.51
C ALA A 54 7.70 38.44 7.54
N PRO A 55 7.27 39.63 8.03
CA PRO A 55 7.01 40.79 7.16
C PRO A 55 8.21 41.21 6.29
N GLY A 56 9.44 40.92 6.74
CA GLY A 56 10.68 41.21 6.01
C GLY A 56 11.14 40.10 5.04
N GLY A 57 10.35 39.03 4.87
CA GLY A 57 10.70 37.86 4.06
C GLY A 57 10.85 36.59 4.90
N TRP A 58 11.45 35.56 4.31
CA TRP A 58 11.70 34.30 5.00
C TRP A 58 12.99 34.36 5.79
N THR A 59 12.98 33.79 7.00
CA THR A 59 14.16 33.65 7.85
C THR A 59 14.26 32.24 8.38
N LEU A 60 15.48 31.78 8.65
CA LEU A 60 15.69 30.54 9.38
C LEU A 60 15.52 30.83 10.88
N GLU A 61 14.54 30.21 11.54
CA GLU A 61 14.32 30.38 12.99
C GLU A 61 15.05 29.32 13.82
N ARG A 62 15.30 28.15 13.23
CA ARG A 62 15.98 27.03 13.90
C ARG A 62 16.73 26.17 12.91
N THR A 63 17.79 25.51 13.38
CA THR A 63 18.40 24.39 12.68
C THR A 63 17.61 23.11 13.00
N PRO A 64 16.90 22.50 12.03
CA PRO A 64 16.12 21.32 12.30
C PRO A 64 17.04 20.11 12.54
N ARG A 65 16.71 19.27 13.53
CA ARG A 65 17.46 18.04 13.83
C ARG A 65 17.40 17.02 12.69
N TRP A 66 16.27 16.98 11.97
CA TRP A 66 16.05 16.13 10.81
C TRP A 66 15.49 16.98 9.67
N ARG A 67 15.78 16.60 8.43
CA ARG A 67 15.29 17.28 7.23
C ARG A 67 14.48 16.29 6.38
N PRO A 68 13.28 16.65 5.90
CA PRO A 68 12.55 15.78 4.99
C PRO A 68 13.26 15.71 3.64
N GLY A 69 13.25 14.55 3.00
CA GLY A 69 13.83 14.38 1.66
C GLY A 69 13.37 13.07 1.03
N TRP A 70 13.16 13.07 -0.30
CA TRP A 70 12.80 11.85 -1.01
C TRP A 70 13.93 10.83 -0.97
N LEU A 71 13.58 9.57 -0.76
CA LEU A 71 14.46 8.49 -1.19
C LEU A 71 14.30 8.34 -2.69
N HIS A 72 15.40 8.34 -3.43
CA HIS A 72 15.39 8.04 -4.85
C HIS A 72 15.80 6.60 -5.10
N ARG A 73 15.17 5.97 -6.10
CA ARG A 73 15.38 4.54 -6.39
C ARG A 73 16.81 4.23 -6.86
N ASP A 74 17.50 5.19 -7.44
CA ASP A 74 18.92 5.10 -7.82
C ASP A 74 19.89 5.25 -6.63
N ASN A 75 19.39 5.62 -5.45
CA ASN A 75 20.13 5.71 -4.20
C ASN A 75 19.44 4.89 -3.10
N GLU A 76 19.40 3.57 -3.30
CA GLU A 76 18.69 2.61 -2.44
C GLU A 76 19.45 2.22 -1.16
N GLN A 77 20.76 2.46 -1.07
CA GLN A 77 21.59 2.03 0.05
C GLN A 77 21.10 2.55 1.43
N PRO A 78 20.74 3.84 1.59
CA PRO A 78 20.20 4.35 2.85
C PRO A 78 18.93 3.64 3.32
N PHE A 79 18.11 3.15 2.39
CA PHE A 79 16.94 2.34 2.73
C PHE A 79 17.36 0.99 3.31
N PHE A 80 18.28 0.27 2.66
CA PHE A 80 18.72 -1.03 3.14
C PHE A 80 19.34 -0.96 4.53
N ASP A 81 20.18 0.06 4.78
CA ASP A 81 20.81 0.28 6.08
C ASP A 81 19.77 0.55 7.18
N LEU A 82 18.76 1.38 6.89
CA LEU A 82 17.69 1.65 7.84
C LEU A 82 16.79 0.43 8.05
N PHE A 83 16.46 -0.30 6.98
CA PHE A 83 15.63 -1.50 7.03
C PHE A 83 16.27 -2.57 7.91
N GLU A 84 17.56 -2.87 7.67
CA GLU A 84 18.32 -3.83 8.46
C GLU A 84 18.42 -3.41 9.93
N SER A 85 18.70 -2.13 10.18
CA SER A 85 18.72 -1.59 11.54
C SER A 85 17.35 -1.69 12.24
N ALA A 86 16.26 -1.44 11.52
CA ALA A 86 14.92 -1.35 12.09
C ALA A 86 14.27 -2.72 12.33
N PHE A 87 14.48 -3.66 11.41
CA PHE A 87 13.82 -4.97 11.41
C PHE A 87 14.75 -6.13 11.80
N GLY A 88 16.06 -5.91 11.86
CA GLY A 88 17.04 -6.91 12.29
C GLY A 88 17.42 -7.94 11.22
N TYR A 89 17.01 -7.73 9.97
CA TYR A 89 17.41 -8.53 8.82
C TYR A 89 17.43 -7.67 7.55
N ARG A 90 18.19 -8.11 6.55
CA ARG A 90 18.30 -7.43 5.26
C ARG A 90 17.21 -7.92 4.30
N ILE A 91 16.49 -7.00 3.68
CA ILE A 91 15.53 -7.33 2.61
C ILE A 91 16.27 -7.84 1.35
N ASP A 92 15.67 -8.78 0.62
CA ASP A 92 16.17 -9.18 -0.71
C ASP A 92 16.07 -7.96 -1.67
N PRO A 93 17.16 -7.51 -2.31
CA PRO A 93 17.12 -6.40 -3.27
C PRO A 93 16.13 -6.60 -4.42
N ARG A 94 15.89 -7.85 -4.85
CA ARG A 94 14.89 -8.17 -5.87
C ARG A 94 13.48 -7.93 -5.35
N LEU A 95 13.21 -8.25 -4.08
CA LEU A 95 11.93 -7.96 -3.43
C LEU A 95 11.70 -6.45 -3.30
N TRP A 96 12.74 -5.69 -2.93
CA TRP A 96 12.66 -4.23 -2.90
C TRP A 96 12.39 -3.63 -4.28
N ALA A 97 13.12 -4.06 -5.31
CA ALA A 97 12.92 -3.61 -6.68
C ALA A 97 11.53 -3.96 -7.20
N TRP A 98 11.00 -5.13 -6.82
CA TRP A 98 9.64 -5.55 -7.15
C TRP A 98 8.58 -4.68 -6.44
N LYS A 99 8.76 -4.36 -5.15
CA LYS A 99 7.85 -3.51 -4.35
C LYS A 99 7.70 -2.12 -4.97
N TYR A 100 8.84 -1.48 -5.28
CA TYR A 100 8.90 -0.09 -5.72
C TYR A 100 9.07 0.10 -7.24
N ARG A 101 8.74 -0.92 -8.04
CA ARG A 101 8.92 -0.90 -9.51
C ARG A 101 8.21 0.26 -10.23
N ASP A 102 7.09 0.72 -9.67
CA ASP A 102 6.19 1.71 -10.28
C ASP A 102 6.47 3.17 -9.85
N THR A 103 7.59 3.42 -9.16
CA THR A 103 8.00 4.76 -8.75
C THR A 103 9.52 4.93 -8.79
N THR A 104 9.97 6.15 -9.07
CA THR A 104 11.37 6.58 -8.92
C THR A 104 11.66 7.14 -7.54
N VAL A 105 10.62 7.46 -6.76
CA VAL A 105 10.69 7.95 -5.38
C VAL A 105 9.90 7.00 -4.46
N PRO A 106 10.52 5.94 -3.93
CA PRO A 106 9.86 4.94 -3.07
C PRO A 106 9.16 5.49 -1.82
N GLY A 107 9.55 6.66 -1.35
CA GLY A 107 8.97 7.26 -0.16
C GLY A 107 9.71 8.50 0.31
N MET A 108 9.24 9.04 1.44
CA MET A 108 9.84 10.20 2.10
C MET A 108 10.68 9.75 3.30
N GLY A 109 11.86 10.32 3.41
CA GLY A 109 12.76 10.13 4.54
C GLY A 109 12.79 11.34 5.47
N ALA A 110 13.17 11.10 6.74
CA ALA A 110 13.74 12.11 7.61
C ALA A 110 15.24 11.85 7.73
N TRP A 111 16.04 12.81 7.28
CA TRP A 111 17.49 12.69 7.12
C TRP A 111 18.24 13.47 8.18
N LYS A 112 19.36 12.93 8.64
CA LYS A 112 20.30 13.59 9.54
C LYS A 112 21.71 13.26 9.09
N ASP A 113 22.50 14.28 8.77
CA ASP A 113 23.91 14.13 8.38
C ASP A 113 24.10 13.12 7.22
N GLY A 114 23.21 13.16 6.23
CA GLY A 114 23.21 12.24 5.07
C GLY A 114 22.68 10.82 5.36
N ARG A 115 22.33 10.52 6.62
CA ARG A 115 21.77 9.23 7.02
C ARG A 115 20.24 9.27 7.08
N LEU A 116 19.60 8.23 6.56
CA LEU A 116 18.16 8.03 6.65
C LEU A 116 17.79 7.55 8.07
N ILE A 117 17.02 8.35 8.81
CA ILE A 117 16.66 8.09 10.21
C ILE A 117 15.26 7.49 10.35
N ALA A 118 14.31 7.99 9.54
CA ALA A 118 12.99 7.42 9.43
C ALA A 118 12.58 7.39 7.97
N PHE A 119 11.71 6.44 7.62
CA PHE A 119 11.23 6.28 6.26
C PHE A 119 9.73 5.99 6.26
N PHE A 120 9.04 6.66 5.35
CA PHE A 120 7.62 6.48 5.07
C PHE A 120 7.48 6.02 3.62
N GLY A 121 7.40 4.70 3.44
CA GLY A 121 7.34 4.05 2.14
C GLY A 121 5.92 4.02 1.56
N ALA A 122 5.82 4.21 0.25
CA ALA A 122 4.55 4.26 -0.44
C ALA A 122 4.67 3.71 -1.87
N MET A 123 3.87 2.70 -2.17
CA MET A 123 3.85 2.05 -3.47
C MET A 123 2.58 2.49 -4.22
N PRO A 124 2.68 3.11 -5.40
CA PRO A 124 1.50 3.43 -6.21
C PRO A 124 0.68 2.17 -6.53
N ARG A 125 -0.64 2.30 -6.44
CA ARG A 125 -1.60 1.26 -6.80
C ARG A 125 -2.74 1.87 -7.62
N PRO A 126 -2.99 1.40 -8.85
CA PRO A 126 -4.20 1.77 -9.58
C PRO A 126 -5.42 1.09 -8.93
N VAL A 127 -6.49 1.86 -8.74
CA VAL A 127 -7.75 1.40 -8.15
C VAL A 127 -8.95 1.85 -8.97
N LEU A 128 -10.09 1.22 -8.71
CA LEU A 128 -11.40 1.78 -9.02
C LEU A 128 -12.02 2.26 -7.72
N LEU A 129 -12.23 3.57 -7.57
CA LEU A 129 -13.00 4.19 -6.50
C LEU A 129 -14.45 4.33 -6.97
N PHE A 130 -15.33 3.47 -6.47
CA PHE A 130 -16.74 3.45 -6.88
C PHE A 130 -16.92 3.35 -8.42
N GLY A 131 -16.11 2.50 -9.03
CA GLY A 131 -16.08 2.29 -10.48
C GLY A 131 -15.32 3.35 -11.29
N LYS A 132 -14.79 4.41 -10.66
CA LYS A 132 -13.96 5.43 -11.33
C LYS A 132 -12.47 5.08 -11.20
N PRO A 133 -11.69 5.07 -12.30
CA PRO A 133 -10.26 4.87 -12.23
C PRO A 133 -9.58 5.99 -11.43
N GLU A 134 -8.81 5.62 -10.42
CA GLU A 134 -8.05 6.54 -9.58
C GLU A 134 -6.66 5.95 -9.26
N SER A 135 -5.74 6.82 -8.82
CA SER A 135 -4.47 6.39 -8.26
C SER A 135 -4.51 6.48 -6.74
N CYS A 136 -4.12 5.42 -6.05
CA CYS A 136 -3.87 5.44 -4.62
C CYS A 136 -2.42 4.99 -4.31
N VAL A 137 -2.06 5.03 -3.03
CA VAL A 137 -0.80 4.47 -2.54
C VAL A 137 -1.02 3.45 -1.44
N GLN A 138 -0.28 2.36 -1.51
CA GLN A 138 -0.15 1.42 -0.41
C GLN A 138 1.04 1.83 0.45
N ILE A 139 0.77 2.17 1.70
CA ILE A 139 1.78 2.53 2.68
C ILE A 139 2.44 1.26 3.22
N CYS A 140 3.77 1.21 3.21
CA CYS A 140 4.56 0.05 3.60
C CYS A 140 5.94 0.48 4.11
N ASP A 141 6.67 -0.48 4.69
CA ASP A 141 8.07 -0.31 5.12
C ASP A 141 8.28 0.96 5.97
N VAL A 142 7.29 1.29 6.81
CA VAL A 142 7.29 2.43 7.71
C VAL A 142 8.22 2.12 8.88
N MET A 143 9.33 2.84 8.98
CA MET A 143 10.43 2.47 9.88
C MET A 143 11.16 3.66 10.48
N VAL A 144 11.72 3.45 11.67
CA VAL A 144 12.54 4.42 12.41
C VAL A 144 13.75 3.70 12.99
N HIS A 145 14.91 4.35 12.86
CA HIS A 145 16.16 3.86 13.40
C HIS A 145 16.05 3.62 14.92
N PRO A 146 16.51 2.48 15.46
CA PRO A 146 16.32 2.12 16.86
C PRO A 146 16.80 3.18 17.87
N ALA A 147 17.95 3.81 17.61
CA ALA A 147 18.50 4.87 18.48
C ALA A 147 17.67 6.17 18.52
N GLU A 148 16.70 6.30 17.61
CA GLU A 148 15.84 7.47 17.46
C GLU A 148 14.37 7.12 17.81
N ARG A 149 14.12 5.85 18.23
CA ARG A 149 12.83 5.43 18.79
C ARG A 149 12.66 6.06 20.18
N GLY A 150 11.53 6.72 20.42
CA GLY A 150 11.23 7.32 21.72
C GLY A 150 11.34 8.85 21.78
N VAL A 151 11.80 9.52 20.72
CA VAL A 151 11.60 10.97 20.55
C VAL A 151 10.15 11.22 20.08
N MET A 152 9.19 10.83 20.93
CA MET A 152 7.76 10.86 20.66
C MET A 152 7.18 12.26 20.92
N THR A 153 7.56 13.21 20.07
CA THR A 153 6.98 14.55 20.06
C THR A 153 6.06 14.70 18.86
N ARG A 154 5.22 15.74 18.86
CA ARG A 154 4.47 16.24 17.68
C ARG A 154 5.39 16.71 16.53
N SER A 155 6.69 16.42 16.60
CA SER A 155 7.75 16.80 15.66
C SER A 155 8.78 15.68 15.41
N GLY A 156 8.48 14.42 15.77
CA GLY A 156 9.41 13.30 15.59
C GLY A 156 9.71 12.96 14.13
N ALA A 157 10.86 12.31 13.88
CA ALA A 157 11.35 11.97 12.54
C ALA A 157 10.31 11.23 11.66
N LEU A 158 9.57 10.28 12.24
CA LEU A 158 8.55 9.54 11.48
C LEU A 158 7.37 10.41 11.04
N LEU A 159 6.88 11.27 11.94
CA LEU A 159 5.78 12.18 11.64
C LEU A 159 6.21 13.18 10.57
N MET A 160 7.45 13.68 10.64
CA MET A 160 8.03 14.54 9.60
C MET A 160 7.99 13.85 8.23
N ALA A 161 8.52 12.63 8.13
CA ALA A 161 8.51 11.86 6.88
C ALA A 161 7.08 11.61 6.38
N ALA A 162 6.17 11.15 7.24
CA ALA A 162 4.78 10.85 6.89
C ALA A 162 4.01 12.10 6.44
N ALA A 163 4.03 13.17 7.23
CA ALA A 163 3.30 14.39 6.91
C ALA A 163 3.85 15.06 5.65
N SER A 164 5.17 15.11 5.47
CA SER A 164 5.79 15.61 4.24
C SER A 164 5.39 14.77 3.01
N TYR A 165 5.37 13.44 3.12
CA TYR A 165 4.88 12.59 2.03
C TYR A 165 3.41 12.90 1.70
N ILE A 166 2.54 12.88 2.70
CA ILE A 166 1.09 13.05 2.51
C ILE A 166 0.78 14.43 1.90
N GLU A 167 1.39 15.50 2.42
CA GLU A 167 1.20 16.86 1.90
C GLU A 167 1.64 17.01 0.45
N ARG A 168 2.65 16.25 0.01
CA ARG A 168 3.16 16.34 -1.36
C ARG A 168 2.49 15.38 -2.34
N SER A 169 1.98 14.25 -1.85
CA SER A 169 1.63 13.11 -2.69
C SER A 169 0.19 12.62 -2.58
N VAL A 170 -0.53 12.90 -1.48
CA VAL A 170 -1.84 12.29 -1.19
C VAL A 170 -2.94 13.33 -0.96
N GLY A 171 -4.04 13.26 -1.71
CA GLY A 171 -5.23 14.12 -1.57
C GLY A 171 -5.69 14.72 -2.91
N TYR A 172 -6.69 15.60 -2.87
CA TYR A 172 -7.15 16.32 -4.07
C TYR A 172 -6.01 17.14 -4.69
N GLY A 173 -5.93 17.11 -6.03
CA GLY A 173 -4.90 17.80 -6.82
C GLY A 173 -3.48 17.23 -6.68
N ARG A 174 -3.31 16.08 -6.01
CA ARG A 174 -2.01 15.44 -5.79
C ARG A 174 -1.84 14.18 -6.64
N PRO A 175 -0.61 13.65 -6.77
CA PRO A 175 -0.32 12.43 -7.54
C PRO A 175 -1.22 11.23 -7.22
N HIS A 176 -1.61 11.08 -5.95
CA HIS A 176 -2.47 10.01 -5.49
C HIS A 176 -3.65 10.60 -4.71
N LEU A 177 -4.85 10.09 -4.96
CA LEU A 177 -6.07 10.63 -4.36
C LEU A 177 -6.16 10.30 -2.85
N PHE A 178 -5.74 9.09 -2.47
CA PHE A 178 -5.77 8.58 -1.10
C PHE A 178 -4.77 7.43 -0.94
N GLY A 179 -4.65 6.88 0.27
CA GLY A 179 -3.80 5.73 0.53
C GLY A 179 -4.44 4.74 1.49
N PHE A 180 -3.90 3.52 1.51
CA PHE A 180 -4.26 2.45 2.42
C PHE A 180 -3.01 1.75 2.96
N GLY A 181 -3.18 0.94 3.99
CA GLY A 181 -2.12 0.14 4.58
C GLY A 181 -2.71 -0.84 5.58
N PHE A 182 -1.84 -1.50 6.34
CA PHE A 182 -2.24 -2.53 7.30
C PHE A 182 -1.56 -2.32 8.67
N PRO A 183 -1.70 -1.14 9.30
CA PRO A 183 -1.16 -0.94 10.64
C PRO A 183 -1.87 -1.85 11.65
N THR A 184 -1.10 -2.33 12.64
CA THR A 184 -1.70 -2.91 13.85
C THR A 184 -2.41 -1.83 14.67
N SER A 185 -3.32 -2.22 15.57
CA SER A 185 -4.09 -1.28 16.39
C SER A 185 -3.19 -0.30 17.14
N LYS A 186 -2.05 -0.76 17.65
CA LYS A 186 -1.06 0.10 18.33
C LYS A 186 -0.53 1.22 17.41
N HIS A 187 -0.17 0.90 16.18
CA HIS A 187 0.35 1.88 15.23
C HIS A 187 -0.74 2.81 14.69
N LEU A 188 -1.95 2.29 14.50
CA LEU A 188 -3.11 3.11 14.10
C LEU A 188 -3.48 4.13 15.19
N LEU A 189 -3.55 3.71 16.46
CA LEU A 189 -3.84 4.62 17.58
C LEU A 189 -2.83 5.77 17.66
N LEU A 190 -1.55 5.49 17.37
CA LEU A 190 -0.53 6.53 17.30
C LEU A 190 -0.81 7.51 16.15
N ALA A 191 -1.12 7.00 14.95
CA ALA A 191 -1.43 7.84 13.80
C ALA A 191 -2.71 8.68 14.00
N GLN A 192 -3.73 8.14 14.65
CA GLN A 192 -4.96 8.85 15.03
C GLN A 192 -4.68 9.99 16.01
N LYS A 193 -3.87 9.74 17.05
CA LYS A 193 -3.45 10.80 18.00
C LYS A 193 -2.66 11.93 17.34
N LEU A 194 -2.01 11.65 16.22
CA LEU A 194 -1.28 12.62 15.41
C LEU A 194 -2.14 13.26 14.31
N GLY A 195 -3.42 12.88 14.18
CA GLY A 195 -4.33 13.41 13.16
C GLY A 195 -4.01 12.97 11.74
N LEU A 196 -3.27 11.87 11.55
CA LEU A 196 -2.89 11.38 10.22
C LEU A 196 -3.99 10.52 9.59
N TYR A 197 -4.58 9.62 10.39
CA TYR A 197 -5.49 8.59 9.89
C TYR A 197 -6.76 8.44 10.71
N GLU A 198 -7.79 7.93 10.06
CA GLU A 198 -8.96 7.35 10.69
C GLU A 198 -9.15 5.89 10.22
N GLN A 199 -9.67 5.01 11.07
CA GLN A 199 -9.97 3.63 10.69
C GLN A 199 -11.25 3.57 9.85
N VAL A 200 -11.18 2.90 8.70
CA VAL A 200 -12.33 2.71 7.80
C VAL A 200 -12.73 1.24 7.63
N ASP A 201 -11.84 0.29 7.95
CA ASP A 201 -12.12 -1.14 7.96
C ASP A 201 -11.10 -1.90 8.84
N THR A 202 -11.25 -3.23 8.91
CA THR A 202 -10.27 -4.17 9.46
C THR A 202 -10.13 -5.38 8.55
N ILE A 203 -9.12 -6.21 8.79
CA ILE A 203 -8.97 -7.49 8.08
C ILE A 203 -9.48 -8.64 8.96
N SER A 204 -10.24 -9.54 8.36
CA SER A 204 -10.64 -10.81 8.95
C SER A 204 -9.93 -11.97 8.25
N GLU A 205 -9.59 -13.00 9.02
CA GLU A 205 -9.23 -14.31 8.50
C GLU A 205 -10.49 -15.18 8.38
N LEU A 206 -10.68 -15.73 7.20
CA LEU A 206 -11.60 -16.81 6.94
C LEU A 206 -10.81 -18.10 6.86
N ALA A 207 -11.27 -19.17 7.53
CA ALA A 207 -10.61 -20.47 7.47
C ALA A 207 -11.61 -21.60 7.23
N TRP A 208 -11.19 -22.54 6.38
CA TRP A 208 -11.94 -23.74 6.01
C TRP A 208 -11.08 -24.99 6.22
N PRO A 209 -11.71 -26.15 6.49
CA PRO A 209 -11.03 -27.40 6.24
C PRO A 209 -10.73 -27.54 4.73
N ALA A 210 -9.52 -28.01 4.43
CA ALA A 210 -9.19 -28.45 3.09
C ALA A 210 -10.07 -29.64 2.71
N GLY A 211 -10.40 -29.77 1.43
CA GLY A 211 -11.24 -30.86 0.97
C GLY A 211 -12.00 -30.55 -0.32
N ALA A 212 -12.11 -31.57 -1.16
CA ALA A 212 -12.99 -31.54 -2.32
C ALA A 212 -14.47 -31.59 -1.90
N SER A 213 -15.27 -30.67 -2.44
CA SER A 213 -16.73 -30.75 -2.40
C SER A 213 -17.28 -31.33 -3.70
N TRP A 214 -18.56 -31.73 -3.72
CA TRP A 214 -19.22 -32.08 -4.99
C TRP A 214 -19.13 -30.95 -6.03
N GLY A 215 -19.22 -29.70 -5.57
CA GLY A 215 -19.00 -28.50 -6.39
C GLY A 215 -17.63 -28.48 -7.06
N SER A 216 -16.56 -28.81 -6.32
CA SER A 216 -15.19 -28.81 -6.87
C SER A 216 -14.98 -29.87 -7.97
N ARG A 217 -15.67 -31.01 -7.90
CA ARG A 217 -15.59 -32.07 -8.92
C ARG A 217 -16.16 -31.66 -10.27
N MET A 218 -17.03 -30.64 -10.29
CA MET A 218 -17.57 -30.06 -11.52
C MET A 218 -16.69 -28.96 -12.10
N LEU A 219 -15.52 -28.71 -11.52
CA LEU A 219 -14.58 -27.69 -11.97
C LEU A 219 -13.39 -28.31 -12.69
N ARG A 220 -12.86 -27.59 -13.68
CA ARG A 220 -11.54 -27.84 -14.24
C ARG A 220 -10.63 -26.72 -13.78
N VAL A 221 -9.53 -27.09 -13.15
CA VAL A 221 -8.55 -26.17 -12.58
C VAL A 221 -7.20 -26.44 -13.23
N ARG A 222 -6.50 -25.38 -13.64
CA ARG A 222 -5.12 -25.46 -14.14
C ARG A 222 -4.38 -24.16 -13.88
N SER A 223 -3.05 -24.20 -13.94
CA SER A 223 -2.23 -22.99 -13.86
C SER A 223 -2.54 -22.01 -14.99
N VAL A 224 -2.40 -20.72 -14.67
CA VAL A 224 -2.49 -19.59 -15.60
C VAL A 224 -1.21 -19.52 -16.45
N HIS A 225 -1.36 -19.25 -17.74
CA HIS A 225 -0.25 -19.00 -18.65
C HIS A 225 -0.44 -17.66 -19.40
N ALA A 226 0.61 -17.17 -20.07
CA ALA A 226 0.57 -15.89 -20.81
C ALA A 226 -0.59 -15.82 -21.83
N LYS A 227 -0.92 -16.93 -22.48
CA LYS A 227 -2.07 -17.02 -23.43
C LYS A 227 -3.44 -16.77 -22.80
N ASP A 228 -3.54 -16.82 -21.47
CA ASP A 228 -4.79 -16.60 -20.74
C ASP A 228 -5.08 -15.12 -20.44
N ALA A 229 -4.18 -14.19 -20.79
CA ALA A 229 -4.32 -12.76 -20.51
C ALA A 229 -5.71 -12.21 -20.87
N GLY A 230 -6.18 -12.45 -22.10
CA GLY A 230 -7.51 -11.98 -22.53
C GLY A 230 -8.68 -12.61 -21.75
N ALA A 231 -8.51 -13.79 -21.15
CA ALA A 231 -9.51 -14.37 -20.25
C ALA A 231 -9.49 -13.70 -18.88
N ILE A 232 -8.30 -13.39 -18.35
CA ILE A 232 -8.13 -12.66 -17.07
C ILE A 232 -8.74 -11.27 -17.20
N ASP A 233 -8.46 -10.53 -18.28
CA ASP A 233 -8.99 -9.18 -18.46
C ASP A 233 -10.53 -9.16 -18.53
N ARG A 234 -11.15 -10.18 -19.14
CA ARG A 234 -12.61 -10.32 -19.15
C ARG A 234 -13.17 -10.64 -17.76
N LEU A 235 -12.49 -11.50 -17.00
CA LEU A 235 -12.87 -11.83 -15.62
C LEU A 235 -12.76 -10.60 -14.71
N TRP A 236 -11.64 -9.87 -14.82
CA TRP A 236 -11.42 -8.60 -14.13
C TRP A 236 -12.49 -7.57 -14.49
N LYS A 237 -12.78 -7.36 -15.78
CA LYS A 237 -13.82 -6.40 -16.22
C LYS A 237 -15.19 -6.73 -15.60
N ALA A 238 -15.55 -8.01 -15.49
CA ALA A 238 -16.78 -8.42 -14.85
C ALA A 238 -16.74 -8.21 -13.32
N MET A 239 -15.62 -8.52 -12.67
CA MET A 239 -15.40 -8.23 -11.24
C MET A 239 -15.51 -6.73 -10.95
N ALA A 240 -14.85 -5.88 -11.74
CA ALA A 240 -14.91 -4.43 -11.63
C ALA A 240 -16.35 -3.89 -11.72
N GLN A 241 -17.21 -4.50 -12.55
CA GLN A 241 -18.63 -4.15 -12.61
C GLN A 241 -19.38 -4.55 -11.33
N ASP A 242 -19.11 -5.75 -10.82
CA ASP A 242 -19.72 -6.26 -9.60
C ASP A 242 -19.32 -5.44 -8.34
N PHE A 243 -18.16 -4.76 -8.37
CA PHE A 243 -17.60 -3.95 -7.29
C PHE A 243 -17.71 -2.42 -7.52
N ARG A 244 -18.65 -1.96 -8.36
CA ARG A 244 -18.87 -0.51 -8.58
C ARG A 244 -19.23 0.28 -7.32
N GLY A 245 -19.71 -0.38 -6.26
CA GLY A 245 -19.98 0.22 -4.96
C GLY A 245 -18.82 0.16 -3.97
N SER A 246 -17.64 -0.30 -4.40
CA SER A 246 -16.47 -0.53 -3.54
C SER A 246 -15.25 0.22 -4.07
N VAL A 247 -14.21 0.23 -3.24
CA VAL A 247 -12.83 0.53 -3.64
C VAL A 247 -12.11 -0.78 -3.91
N ILE A 248 -11.56 -0.95 -5.11
CA ILE A 248 -10.89 -2.20 -5.50
C ILE A 248 -9.63 -1.92 -6.32
N GLY A 249 -8.52 -2.57 -5.96
CA GLY A 249 -7.28 -2.56 -6.75
C GLY A 249 -7.45 -3.26 -8.10
N VAL A 250 -6.80 -2.73 -9.14
CA VAL A 250 -6.82 -3.33 -10.48
C VAL A 250 -6.24 -4.75 -10.43
N ARG A 251 -6.97 -5.72 -11.00
CA ARG A 251 -6.62 -7.15 -11.03
C ARG A 251 -6.61 -7.73 -12.44
N ASP A 252 -6.09 -6.98 -13.41
CA ASP A 252 -5.99 -7.42 -14.80
C ASP A 252 -4.84 -8.43 -15.04
N ALA A 253 -4.63 -8.84 -16.29
CA ALA A 253 -3.57 -9.79 -16.63
C ALA A 253 -2.16 -9.27 -16.30
N ALA A 254 -1.91 -7.96 -16.45
CA ALA A 254 -0.62 -7.36 -16.13
C ALA A 254 -0.37 -7.41 -14.62
N PHE A 255 -1.38 -7.06 -13.82
CA PHE A 255 -1.33 -7.19 -12.37
C PHE A 255 -1.03 -8.63 -11.94
N VAL A 256 -1.73 -9.64 -12.47
CA VAL A 256 -1.49 -11.05 -12.10
C VAL A 256 -0.05 -11.47 -12.37
N ARG A 257 0.46 -11.11 -13.55
CA ARG A 257 1.83 -11.42 -13.94
C ARG A 257 2.84 -10.77 -13.01
N GLU A 258 2.73 -9.46 -12.82
CA GLU A 258 3.72 -8.68 -12.07
C GLU A 258 3.64 -8.93 -10.57
N ARG A 259 2.43 -9.05 -10.02
CA ARG A 259 2.19 -9.24 -8.59
C ARG A 259 2.52 -10.66 -8.13
N PHE A 260 2.14 -11.68 -8.91
CA PHE A 260 2.19 -13.06 -8.44
C PHE A 260 3.19 -13.91 -9.23
N GLN A 261 3.15 -13.89 -10.56
CA GLN A 261 4.01 -14.76 -11.37
C GLN A 261 5.48 -14.33 -11.39
N GLN A 262 5.76 -13.04 -11.18
CA GLN A 262 7.10 -12.44 -11.14
C GLN A 262 7.55 -12.11 -9.71
N HIS A 263 6.84 -12.61 -8.69
CA HIS A 263 7.23 -12.36 -7.31
C HIS A 263 8.57 -13.04 -7.00
N PRO A 264 9.59 -12.33 -6.49
CA PRO A 264 10.96 -12.86 -6.43
C PRO A 264 11.21 -13.85 -5.29
N THR A 265 10.35 -13.86 -4.27
CA THR A 265 10.57 -14.62 -3.03
C THR A 265 9.41 -15.53 -2.63
N VAL A 266 8.31 -15.55 -3.40
CA VAL A 266 7.11 -16.34 -3.06
C VAL A 266 6.57 -16.96 -4.34
N ASP A 267 6.47 -18.28 -4.33
CA ASP A 267 5.93 -19.04 -5.45
C ASP A 267 4.41 -19.17 -5.30
N TYR A 268 3.68 -18.32 -6.02
CA TYR A 268 2.22 -18.37 -6.05
C TYR A 268 1.71 -19.32 -7.15
N ASP A 269 0.73 -20.14 -6.80
CA ASP A 269 -0.06 -20.91 -7.74
C ASP A 269 -1.26 -20.06 -8.20
N CYS A 270 -1.14 -19.43 -9.38
CA CYS A 270 -2.25 -18.75 -10.04
C CYS A 270 -3.07 -19.76 -10.86
N LEU A 271 -4.29 -20.08 -10.40
CA LEU A 271 -5.14 -21.10 -10.99
C LEU A 271 -6.32 -20.50 -11.76
N LEU A 272 -6.47 -20.86 -13.04
CA LEU A 272 -7.66 -20.59 -13.82
C LEU A 272 -8.71 -21.67 -13.56
N VAL A 273 -9.83 -21.26 -12.98
CA VAL A 273 -10.97 -22.13 -12.66
C VAL A 273 -12.02 -22.02 -13.76
N ARG A 274 -12.47 -23.18 -14.27
CA ARG A 274 -13.48 -23.29 -15.32
C ARG A 274 -14.59 -24.26 -14.92
N LYS A 275 -15.79 -24.06 -15.46
CA LYS A 275 -16.84 -25.09 -15.44
C LYS A 275 -16.34 -26.32 -16.21
N GLY A 276 -16.47 -27.50 -15.62
CA GLY A 276 -15.94 -28.74 -16.19
C GLY A 276 -16.60 -29.12 -17.52
N LEU A 277 -17.91 -28.95 -17.63
CA LEU A 277 -18.67 -29.32 -18.84
C LEU A 277 -18.49 -28.32 -19.99
N THR A 278 -18.71 -27.03 -19.73
CA THR A 278 -18.72 -25.99 -20.77
C THR A 278 -17.35 -25.37 -21.03
N GLY A 279 -16.38 -25.60 -20.14
CA GLY A 279 -15.08 -24.94 -20.19
C GLY A 279 -15.14 -23.44 -19.90
N THR A 280 -16.30 -22.87 -19.52
CA THR A 280 -16.46 -21.43 -19.29
C THR A 280 -15.55 -20.97 -18.13
N PRO A 281 -14.73 -19.91 -18.30
CA PRO A 281 -13.96 -19.29 -17.21
C PRO A 281 -14.88 -18.81 -16.08
N LEU A 282 -14.57 -19.19 -14.86
CA LEU A 282 -15.25 -18.72 -13.65
C LEU A 282 -14.46 -17.63 -12.93
N GLY A 283 -13.14 -17.77 -12.87
CA GLY A 283 -12.26 -16.84 -12.19
C GLY A 283 -10.83 -17.38 -12.06
N ILE A 284 -9.97 -16.55 -11.47
CA ILE A 284 -8.64 -16.92 -11.01
C ILE A 284 -8.68 -17.04 -9.49
N ALA A 285 -8.03 -18.08 -8.95
CA ALA A 285 -7.67 -18.17 -7.54
C ALA A 285 -6.14 -18.13 -7.43
N VAL A 286 -5.61 -17.27 -6.58
CA VAL A 286 -4.16 -17.18 -6.32
C VAL A 286 -3.89 -17.81 -4.97
N LEU A 287 -3.01 -18.80 -4.94
CA LEU A 287 -2.78 -19.63 -3.76
C LEU A 287 -1.30 -19.73 -3.43
N ARG A 288 -0.99 -20.03 -2.17
CA ARG A 288 0.33 -20.50 -1.75
C ARG A 288 0.19 -21.49 -0.60
N LEU A 289 1.21 -22.32 -0.40
CA LEU A 289 1.40 -23.02 0.86
C LEU A 289 2.08 -22.06 1.84
N VAL A 290 1.51 -21.92 3.03
CA VAL A 290 2.16 -21.23 4.15
C VAL A 290 3.13 -22.20 4.84
N ASP A 291 2.69 -23.44 5.02
CA ASP A 291 3.47 -24.56 5.51
C ASP A 291 2.85 -25.89 5.03
N ALA A 292 3.31 -27.03 5.56
CA ALA A 292 2.83 -28.36 5.19
C ALA A 292 1.34 -28.63 5.52
N HIS A 293 0.73 -27.84 6.41
CA HIS A 293 -0.63 -28.04 6.91
C HIS A 293 -1.58 -26.90 6.55
N LEU A 294 -1.06 -25.73 6.16
CA LEU A 294 -1.85 -24.54 5.86
C LEU A 294 -1.60 -24.01 4.45
N ALA A 295 -2.68 -23.94 3.68
CA ALA A 295 -2.76 -23.19 2.43
C ALA A 295 -3.39 -21.81 2.66
N GLU A 296 -3.02 -20.83 1.83
CA GLU A 296 -3.61 -19.50 1.83
C GLU A 296 -4.16 -19.17 0.44
N LEU A 297 -5.45 -18.82 0.37
CA LEU A 297 -6.07 -18.15 -0.77
C LEU A 297 -5.73 -16.67 -0.67
N VAL A 298 -4.79 -16.25 -1.50
CA VAL A 298 -4.13 -14.95 -1.46
C VAL A 298 -5.00 -13.88 -2.12
N ASP A 299 -5.63 -14.21 -3.25
CA ASP A 299 -6.53 -13.31 -3.98
C ASP A 299 -7.50 -14.10 -4.88
N VAL A 300 -8.59 -13.47 -5.29
CA VAL A 300 -9.52 -13.99 -6.29
C VAL A 300 -9.86 -12.94 -7.35
N ILE A 301 -10.01 -13.40 -8.60
CA ILE A 301 -10.31 -12.51 -9.74
C ILE A 301 -11.45 -13.11 -10.55
N GLY A 302 -12.60 -12.46 -10.55
CA GLY A 302 -13.76 -12.88 -11.32
C GLY A 302 -15.08 -12.34 -10.76
N PRO A 303 -16.22 -12.63 -11.42
CA PRO A 303 -17.53 -12.19 -10.94
C PRO A 303 -17.83 -12.69 -9.52
N ARG A 304 -18.43 -11.85 -8.67
CA ARG A 304 -18.76 -12.16 -7.26
C ARG A 304 -19.58 -13.44 -7.14
N ARG A 305 -20.53 -13.64 -8.05
CA ARG A 305 -21.38 -14.85 -8.11
C ARG A 305 -20.59 -16.16 -8.21
N ASN A 306 -19.32 -16.12 -8.61
CA ASN A 306 -18.47 -17.29 -8.77
C ASN A 306 -17.55 -17.54 -7.57
N PHE A 307 -17.50 -16.65 -6.56
CA PHE A 307 -16.56 -16.76 -5.44
C PHE A 307 -16.66 -18.08 -4.68
N GLY A 308 -17.86 -18.59 -4.42
CA GLY A 308 -18.03 -19.91 -3.81
C GLY A 308 -17.39 -21.06 -4.62
N SER A 309 -17.40 -20.97 -5.96
CA SER A 309 -16.70 -21.94 -6.81
C SER A 309 -15.17 -21.78 -6.72
N LEU A 310 -14.66 -20.56 -6.59
CA LEU A 310 -13.23 -20.31 -6.43
C LEU A 310 -12.71 -20.79 -5.07
N VAL A 311 -13.46 -20.55 -3.98
CA VAL A 311 -13.16 -21.08 -2.64
C VAL A 311 -13.20 -22.61 -2.65
N SER A 312 -14.20 -23.21 -3.29
CA SER A 312 -14.29 -24.67 -3.45
C SER A 312 -13.10 -25.26 -4.22
N ALA A 313 -12.67 -24.60 -5.30
CA ALA A 313 -11.47 -25.00 -6.06
C ALA A 313 -10.19 -24.86 -5.21
N ALA A 314 -10.06 -23.77 -4.44
CA ALA A 314 -8.93 -23.55 -3.53
C ALA A 314 -8.85 -24.60 -2.42
N ARG A 315 -9.99 -25.02 -1.85
CA ARG A 315 -10.06 -26.08 -0.82
C ARG A 315 -9.63 -27.44 -1.35
N ALA A 316 -10.02 -27.77 -2.59
CA ALA A 316 -9.57 -28.98 -3.27
C ALA A 316 -8.06 -28.92 -3.57
N TRP A 317 -7.57 -27.80 -4.10
CA TRP A 317 -6.14 -27.59 -4.33
C TRP A 317 -5.30 -27.73 -3.06
N ALA A 318 -5.78 -27.19 -1.93
CA ALA A 318 -5.11 -27.32 -0.64
C ALA A 318 -4.97 -28.80 -0.22
N GLN A 319 -6.05 -29.58 -0.38
CA GLN A 319 -6.04 -31.01 -0.08
C GLN A 319 -5.07 -31.79 -0.99
N GLU A 320 -5.05 -31.49 -2.28
CA GLU A 320 -4.14 -32.13 -3.25
C GLU A 320 -2.66 -31.89 -2.90
N ARG A 321 -2.36 -30.78 -2.22
CA ARG A 321 -1.02 -30.44 -1.73
C ARG A 321 -0.76 -30.88 -0.29
N GLY A 322 -1.65 -31.67 0.31
CA GLY A 322 -1.50 -32.24 1.65
C GLY A 322 -1.81 -31.28 2.80
N ALA A 323 -2.23 -30.04 2.51
CA ALA A 323 -2.64 -29.09 3.55
C ALA A 323 -3.97 -29.54 4.16
N ALA A 324 -4.09 -29.37 5.48
CA ALA A 324 -5.30 -29.70 6.22
C ALA A 324 -6.31 -28.55 6.22
N ARG A 325 -5.84 -27.31 6.06
CA ARG A 325 -6.66 -26.09 6.14
C ARG A 325 -6.35 -25.13 5.00
N LEU A 326 -7.37 -24.39 4.60
CA LEU A 326 -7.25 -23.22 3.75
C LEU A 326 -7.62 -21.99 4.58
N ARG A 327 -6.86 -20.91 4.48
CA ARG A 327 -7.26 -19.59 4.97
C ARG A 327 -7.36 -18.56 3.86
N ALA A 328 -8.08 -17.48 4.08
CA ALA A 328 -8.05 -16.26 3.27
C ALA A 328 -8.08 -15.05 4.19
N TRP A 329 -7.36 -13.99 3.83
CA TRP A 329 -7.51 -12.69 4.47
C TRP A 329 -8.38 -11.81 3.58
N VAL A 330 -9.31 -11.10 4.18
CA VAL A 330 -10.21 -10.20 3.47
C VAL A 330 -10.66 -9.07 4.39
N THR A 331 -10.98 -7.91 3.84
CA THR A 331 -11.65 -6.85 4.59
C THR A 331 -12.93 -7.36 5.24
N THR A 332 -13.12 -7.04 6.52
CA THR A 332 -14.23 -7.54 7.33
C THR A 332 -15.58 -7.18 6.72
N SER A 333 -15.71 -5.98 6.16
CA SER A 333 -16.91 -5.52 5.43
C SER A 333 -17.32 -6.41 4.25
N HIS A 334 -16.38 -7.13 3.64
CA HIS A 334 -16.61 -7.97 2.46
C HIS A 334 -16.44 -9.48 2.75
N ALA A 335 -16.21 -9.88 4.01
CA ALA A 335 -15.96 -11.26 4.39
C ALA A 335 -17.09 -12.22 4.00
N SER A 336 -18.34 -11.74 4.04
CA SER A 336 -19.53 -12.52 3.63
C SER A 336 -19.53 -12.92 2.16
N LEU A 337 -18.76 -12.25 1.29
CA LEU A 337 -18.68 -12.59 -0.14
C LEU A 337 -17.91 -13.90 -0.39
N LEU A 338 -17.02 -14.27 0.51
CA LEU A 338 -16.21 -15.50 0.42
C LEU A 338 -16.72 -16.60 1.37
N SER A 339 -17.42 -16.23 2.45
CA SER A 339 -17.96 -17.20 3.40
C SER A 339 -19.08 -18.03 2.76
N ASP A 340 -18.93 -19.36 2.79
CA ASP A 340 -19.91 -20.35 2.31
C ASP A 340 -20.66 -21.02 3.48
N GLY A 341 -20.63 -20.42 4.68
CA GLY A 341 -21.20 -20.97 5.91
C GLY A 341 -20.35 -22.05 6.58
N ALA A 342 -19.36 -22.62 5.89
CA ALA A 342 -18.38 -23.56 6.47
C ALA A 342 -17.12 -22.86 7.00
N ALA A 343 -16.95 -21.57 6.71
CA ALA A 343 -15.81 -20.77 7.15
C ALA A 343 -15.93 -20.41 8.64
N SER A 344 -14.88 -20.65 9.42
CA SER A 344 -14.70 -19.90 10.67
C SER A 344 -14.17 -18.51 10.36
N VAL A 345 -14.69 -17.48 11.03
CA VAL A 345 -14.27 -16.08 10.86
C VAL A 345 -13.54 -15.61 12.12
N THR A 346 -12.37 -15.02 11.98
CA THR A 346 -11.60 -14.45 13.09
C THR A 346 -11.06 -13.09 12.71
N GLY A 347 -11.33 -12.06 13.53
CA GLY A 347 -10.77 -10.73 13.31
C GLY A 347 -9.26 -10.70 13.57
N LEU A 348 -8.51 -10.01 12.71
CA LEU A 348 -7.07 -9.82 12.87
C LEU A 348 -6.77 -8.43 13.43
N ASP A 349 -5.63 -8.30 14.11
CA ASP A 349 -5.09 -7.00 14.54
C ASP A 349 -4.45 -6.24 13.36
N LEU A 350 -5.25 -5.99 12.32
CA LEU A 350 -4.88 -5.25 11.13
C LEU A 350 -6.04 -4.34 10.73
N ALA A 351 -5.80 -3.04 10.83
CA ALA A 351 -6.75 -2.03 10.42
C ALA A 351 -6.51 -1.59 8.97
N VAL A 352 -7.54 -1.01 8.36
CA VAL A 352 -7.44 -0.28 7.09
C VAL A 352 -7.66 1.21 7.39
N PRO A 353 -6.63 2.05 7.26
CA PRO A 353 -6.74 3.49 7.53
C PRO A 353 -7.18 4.27 6.27
N ALA A 354 -7.79 5.43 6.51
CA ALA A 354 -7.95 6.51 5.54
C ALA A 354 -7.19 7.74 6.00
N ASN A 355 -6.60 8.47 5.05
CA ASN A 355 -5.93 9.74 5.29
C ASN A 355 -6.91 10.84 5.71
N VAL A 356 -6.59 11.58 6.77
CA VAL A 356 -7.32 12.78 7.21
C VAL A 356 -6.43 14.02 7.32
N TRP A 357 -5.14 13.91 6.98
CA TRP A 357 -4.17 14.99 7.07
C TRP A 357 -4.31 16.02 5.94
N THR A 358 -4.68 15.56 4.74
CA THR A 358 -4.96 16.40 3.57
C THR A 358 -6.36 16.13 3.07
N ALA A 359 -6.98 17.13 2.43
CA ALA A 359 -8.29 16.97 1.82
C ALA A 359 -8.26 15.88 0.74
N GLY A 360 -9.19 14.94 0.84
CA GLY A 360 -9.40 13.81 -0.08
C GLY A 360 -10.78 13.20 0.16
N PRO A 361 -11.04 11.98 -0.34
CA PRO A 361 -12.23 11.22 0.05
C PRO A 361 -12.30 11.07 1.58
N SER A 362 -13.47 11.34 2.17
CA SER A 362 -13.61 11.29 3.62
C SER A 362 -13.56 9.85 4.15
N PRO A 363 -13.18 9.65 5.42
CA PRO A 363 -13.25 8.33 6.06
C PRO A 363 -14.64 7.70 5.95
N ASP A 364 -15.71 8.48 6.11
CA ASP A 364 -17.08 7.99 5.96
C ASP A 364 -17.42 7.55 4.54
N GLN A 365 -16.88 8.21 3.52
CA GLN A 365 -17.02 7.75 2.14
C GLN A 365 -16.31 6.41 1.92
N LEU A 366 -15.19 6.15 2.58
CA LEU A 366 -14.39 4.93 2.38
C LEU A 366 -14.77 3.78 3.33
N ARG A 367 -15.54 4.06 4.38
CA ARG A 367 -15.87 3.13 5.46
C ARG A 367 -16.56 1.87 4.95
N GLY A 368 -15.96 0.72 5.19
CA GLY A 368 -16.49 -0.58 4.77
C GLY A 368 -16.60 -0.77 3.25
N HIS A 369 -15.95 0.08 2.45
CA HIS A 369 -16.01 0.00 0.98
C HIS A 369 -14.78 -0.66 0.36
N TRP A 370 -13.72 -0.91 1.12
CA TRP A 370 -12.52 -1.54 0.58
C TRP A 370 -12.70 -3.04 0.33
N TRP A 371 -12.37 -3.49 -0.88
CA TRP A 371 -12.05 -4.89 -1.17
C TRP A 371 -10.53 -5.07 -1.16
N LEU A 372 -10.01 -5.66 -0.08
CA LEU A 372 -8.60 -6.03 0.04
C LEU A 372 -8.49 -7.49 0.48
N MET A 373 -7.49 -8.19 -0.04
CA MET A 373 -7.10 -9.55 0.36
C MET A 373 -5.61 -9.61 0.70
N ALA A 374 -5.09 -10.79 1.09
CA ALA A 374 -3.66 -10.96 1.37
C ALA A 374 -2.76 -10.53 0.18
N GLY A 375 -3.25 -10.67 -1.05
CA GLY A 375 -2.55 -10.22 -2.25
C GLY A 375 -2.27 -8.71 -2.30
N ASP A 376 -2.99 -7.91 -1.52
CA ASP A 376 -2.79 -6.47 -1.38
C ASP A 376 -1.76 -6.10 -0.27
N THR A 377 -1.10 -7.08 0.36
CA THR A 377 -0.10 -6.89 1.43
C THR A 377 1.33 -7.24 1.00
N ASP A 378 2.36 -6.67 1.65
CA ASP A 378 3.77 -6.76 1.22
C ASP A 378 4.79 -7.07 2.34
N PHE A 379 4.32 -7.53 3.50
CA PHE A 379 5.13 -7.65 4.74
C PHE A 379 5.23 -9.10 5.26
N ARG A 380 5.05 -10.11 4.41
CA ARG A 380 4.79 -11.50 4.80
C ARG A 380 5.69 -12.53 4.14
#